data_AF-D0GKN3-F1
#
_entry.id   AF-D0GKN3-F1
#
_cell.length_a   1.000
_cell.length_b   1.000
_cell.length_c   1.000
_cell.angle_alpha   90.00
_cell.angle_beta   90.00
_cell.angle_gamma   90.00
#
_symmetry.space_group_name_H-M   'P 1'
#
loop_
_entity.id
_entity.type
_entity.pdbx_description
1 polymer ?
#
loop_
_entity_poly.entity_id
_entity_poly.type
_entity_poly.pdbx_seq_one_letter_code
_entity_poly.pdbx_strand_id
1 'polypeptide(L)'
;EKINFNSRNTLKDMYDEYKAEIGKSHDDILEISDFDSNMELFTELILKTGSFYNAQIYFEKVDFEKKYPLKNEETEFLAYIEKKIKLVEPFTYLIIKNLLETKFESQNFKNGNINYINSEILLRNYKNYYNIKSEFKKIYLINRIFSELVEDSILENTLYGHKISEKYEKLFIEKRDEFDKRLKQLLILGLNEFAKNDMEEFNENILLTHKEYMRIDLQILLDSKVPKGTWRAGYANTDKDICLFITNDKSHITQENLKYDNSLHADDIIQWISQPKTFHESSVGQMFIKHKEKGIKVHIFIRKYAFMDGNKTNPFIYLGNADYYKSYGDKPMAILWKLKHKIPQELIYDLYE
;
A
#
# COMPACT_ATOMS: atom_id res chain seq x y z
N GLU A 1 -9.89 -13.53 10.17
CA GLU A 1 -10.61 -14.81 10.06
C GLU A 1 -9.71 -15.92 10.60
N LYS A 2 -10.26 -16.95 11.26
CA LYS A 2 -9.46 -18.13 11.65
C LYS A 2 -8.99 -18.81 10.36
N ILE A 3 -7.67 -18.95 10.17
CA ILE A 3 -7.10 -19.71 9.05
C ILE A 3 -7.69 -21.12 9.08
N ASN A 4 -8.25 -21.60 7.97
CA ASN A 4 -8.72 -22.98 7.85
C ASN A 4 -7.52 -23.95 7.95
N PHE A 5 -7.69 -25.13 8.54
CA PHE A 5 -6.62 -26.10 8.76
C PHE A 5 -5.85 -26.44 7.47
N ASN A 6 -6.55 -26.63 6.35
CA ASN A 6 -5.91 -26.91 5.05
C ASN A 6 -5.04 -25.74 4.56
N SER A 7 -5.51 -24.50 4.67
CA SER A 7 -4.71 -23.34 4.26
C SER A 7 -3.53 -23.08 5.18
N ARG A 8 -3.59 -23.55 6.43
CA ARG A 8 -2.47 -23.46 7.38
C ARG A 8 -1.35 -24.44 7.02
N ASN A 9 -1.68 -25.66 6.59
CA ASN A 9 -0.67 -26.63 6.17
C ASN A 9 0.03 -26.15 4.90
N THR A 10 -0.72 -25.69 3.88
CA THR A 10 -0.11 -25.11 2.67
C THR A 10 0.81 -23.94 2.98
N LEU A 11 0.40 -23.04 3.89
CA LEU A 11 1.24 -21.90 4.27
C LEU A 11 2.52 -22.33 5.02
N LYS A 12 2.45 -23.42 5.80
CA LYS A 12 3.63 -24.01 6.43
C LYS A 12 4.56 -24.65 5.40
N ASP A 13 4.01 -25.35 4.41
CA ASP A 13 4.80 -25.96 3.35
C ASP A 13 5.56 -24.89 2.56
N MET A 14 4.90 -23.79 2.16
CA MET A 14 5.56 -22.65 1.52
C MET A 14 6.67 -22.02 2.39
N TYR A 15 6.45 -21.94 3.70
CA TYR A 15 7.43 -21.42 4.65
C TYR A 15 8.68 -22.32 4.74
N ASP A 16 8.48 -23.64 4.86
CA ASP A 16 9.56 -24.62 4.96
C ASP A 16 10.30 -24.80 3.62
N GLU A 17 9.59 -24.74 2.49
CA GLU A 17 10.17 -24.73 1.14
C GLU A 17 11.07 -23.50 0.95
N TYR A 18 10.62 -22.31 1.35
CA TYR A 18 11.42 -21.09 1.24
C TYR A 18 12.68 -21.16 2.12
N LYS A 19 12.59 -21.72 3.34
CA LYS A 19 13.79 -21.99 4.17
C LYS A 19 14.81 -22.82 3.42
N ALA A 20 14.37 -23.92 2.80
CA ALA A 20 15.26 -24.79 2.04
C ALA A 20 15.85 -24.09 0.80
N GLU A 21 15.06 -23.29 0.09
CA GLU A 21 15.47 -22.52 -1.08
C GLU A 21 16.63 -21.57 -0.77
N ILE A 22 16.56 -20.85 0.36
CA ILE A 22 17.61 -19.93 0.79
C ILE A 22 18.75 -20.61 1.57
N GLY A 23 18.77 -21.95 1.61
CA GLY A 23 19.83 -22.76 2.22
C GLY A 23 19.78 -22.83 3.75
N LYS A 24 18.67 -22.45 4.38
CA LYS A 24 18.47 -22.62 5.82
C LYS A 24 18.08 -24.04 6.16
N SER A 25 18.67 -24.57 7.22
CA SER A 25 18.29 -25.88 7.74
C SER A 25 16.91 -25.82 8.39
N HIS A 26 16.35 -27.00 8.69
CA HIS A 26 15.07 -27.09 9.42
C HIS A 26 15.14 -26.40 10.79
N ASP A 27 16.32 -26.33 11.40
CA ASP A 27 16.55 -25.80 12.74
C ASP A 27 16.80 -24.29 12.78
N ASP A 28 17.22 -23.71 11.65
CA ASP A 28 17.37 -22.26 11.51
C ASP A 28 15.99 -21.60 11.43
N ILE A 29 15.83 -20.39 11.94
CA ILE A 29 14.57 -19.64 11.78
C ILE A 29 14.67 -18.69 10.58
N LEU A 30 13.54 -18.41 9.92
CA LEU A 30 13.49 -17.25 9.03
C LEU A 30 13.54 -15.95 9.85
N GLU A 31 14.27 -14.97 9.35
CA GLU A 31 14.31 -13.60 9.85
C GLU A 31 13.63 -12.67 8.83
N ILE A 32 13.24 -11.48 9.25
CA ILE A 32 12.55 -10.53 8.35
C ILE A 32 13.45 -10.17 7.16
N SER A 33 14.76 -10.06 7.38
CA SER A 33 15.74 -9.76 6.32
C SER A 33 15.86 -10.85 5.26
N ASP A 34 15.39 -12.07 5.52
CA ASP A 34 15.44 -13.12 4.50
C ASP A 34 14.42 -12.89 3.38
N PHE A 35 13.42 -12.02 3.58
CA PHE A 35 12.32 -11.85 2.63
C PHE A 35 12.60 -10.83 1.52
N ASP A 36 13.80 -10.26 1.44
CA ASP A 36 14.20 -9.36 0.33
C ASP A 36 13.99 -10.04 -1.05
N SER A 37 14.13 -11.37 -1.12
CA SER A 37 13.94 -12.21 -2.31
C SER A 37 12.53 -12.79 -2.48
N ASN A 38 11.68 -12.78 -1.45
CA ASN A 38 10.31 -13.36 -1.53
C ASN A 38 9.30 -12.55 -0.72
N MET A 39 9.05 -11.33 -1.20
CA MET A 39 8.09 -10.43 -0.59
C MET A 39 6.66 -10.94 -0.63
N GLU A 40 6.29 -11.72 -1.65
CA GLU A 40 4.96 -12.30 -1.76
C GLU A 40 4.64 -13.21 -0.58
N LEU A 41 5.54 -14.16 -0.27
CA LEU A 41 5.41 -15.04 0.89
C LEU A 41 5.33 -14.23 2.19
N PHE A 42 6.17 -13.22 2.37
CA PHE A 42 6.14 -12.37 3.57
C PHE A 42 4.75 -11.75 3.77
N THR A 43 4.19 -11.15 2.71
CA THR A 43 2.88 -10.50 2.79
C THR A 43 1.73 -11.50 2.99
N GLU A 44 1.85 -12.72 2.48
CA GLU A 44 0.84 -13.77 2.65
C GLU A 44 0.88 -14.34 4.08
N LEU A 45 2.09 -14.52 4.65
CA LEU A 45 2.27 -14.90 6.06
C LEU A 45 1.59 -13.88 6.98
N ILE A 46 1.87 -12.58 6.81
CA ILE A 46 1.27 -11.50 7.60
C ILE A 46 -0.25 -11.50 7.43
N LEU A 47 -0.75 -11.64 6.20
CA LEU A 47 -2.19 -11.62 5.92
C LEU A 47 -2.92 -12.74 6.65
N LYS A 48 -2.38 -13.96 6.63
CA LYS A 48 -3.04 -15.13 7.19
C LYS A 48 -2.88 -15.19 8.70
N THR A 49 -1.69 -14.90 9.23
CA THR A 49 -1.36 -15.10 10.66
C THR A 49 -1.43 -13.82 11.50
N GLY A 50 -1.60 -12.66 10.85
CA GLY A 50 -1.72 -11.35 11.48
C GLY A 50 -0.40 -10.61 11.67
N SER A 51 0.72 -11.34 11.76
CA SER A 51 2.09 -10.80 11.80
C SER A 51 3.11 -11.88 11.47
N PHE A 52 4.32 -11.49 11.04
CA PHE A 52 5.38 -12.48 10.80
C PHE A 52 5.79 -13.22 12.07
N TYR A 53 5.82 -12.55 13.23
CA TYR A 53 6.09 -13.20 14.51
C TYR A 53 5.07 -14.29 14.84
N ASN A 54 3.78 -14.06 14.57
CA ASN A 54 2.75 -15.08 14.76
C ASN A 54 2.93 -16.26 13.80
N ALA A 55 3.34 -16.02 12.56
CA ALA A 55 3.69 -17.10 11.63
C ALA A 55 4.81 -17.98 12.21
N GLN A 56 5.85 -17.38 12.78
CA GLN A 56 6.94 -18.13 13.42
C GLN A 56 6.46 -18.92 14.63
N ILE A 57 5.61 -18.35 15.50
CA ILE A 57 4.98 -19.11 16.60
C ILE A 57 4.24 -20.34 16.09
N TYR A 58 3.57 -20.24 14.93
CA TYR A 58 2.80 -21.34 14.37
C TYR A 58 3.63 -22.40 13.65
N PHE A 59 4.78 -22.05 13.10
CA PHE A 59 5.52 -22.89 12.15
C PHE A 59 6.89 -23.35 12.65
N GLU A 60 7.52 -22.61 13.55
CA GLU A 60 8.79 -22.96 14.18
C GLU A 60 8.59 -23.91 15.37
N LYS A 61 9.70 -24.35 15.96
CA LYS A 61 9.72 -25.29 17.09
C LYS A 61 8.98 -24.74 18.32
N VAL A 62 8.51 -25.66 19.17
CA VAL A 62 7.71 -25.37 20.38
C VAL A 62 8.44 -24.44 21.37
N ASP A 63 9.76 -24.35 21.33
CA ASP A 63 10.57 -23.47 22.19
C ASP A 63 10.88 -22.10 21.57
N PHE A 64 10.38 -21.81 20.37
CA PHE A 64 10.62 -20.53 19.65
C PHE A 64 10.28 -19.32 20.51
N GLU A 65 9.07 -19.26 21.05
CA GLU A 65 8.59 -18.12 21.86
C GLU A 65 9.43 -17.92 23.14
N LYS A 66 10.04 -19.00 23.67
CA LYS A 66 10.95 -18.90 24.82
C LYS A 66 12.31 -18.32 24.44
N LYS A 67 12.79 -18.61 23.22
CA LYS A 67 14.08 -18.14 22.70
C LYS A 67 14.01 -16.72 22.15
N TYR A 68 12.89 -16.33 21.56
CA TYR A 68 12.68 -15.04 20.89
C TYR A 68 11.43 -14.33 21.43
N PRO A 69 11.36 -14.03 22.74
CA PRO A 69 10.14 -13.51 23.34
C PRO A 69 9.85 -12.07 22.88
N LEU A 70 8.60 -11.82 22.49
CA LEU A 70 8.03 -10.48 22.34
C LEU A 70 6.80 -10.30 23.24
N LYS A 71 6.69 -9.12 23.84
CA LYS A 71 5.50 -8.68 24.56
C LYS A 71 4.40 -8.26 23.59
N ASN A 72 3.15 -8.24 24.06
CA ASN A 72 1.99 -7.89 23.23
C ASN A 72 2.14 -6.53 22.52
N GLU A 73 2.64 -5.50 23.21
CA GLU A 73 2.84 -4.16 22.62
C GLU A 73 3.89 -4.16 21.50
N GLU A 74 4.95 -4.97 21.64
CA GLU A 74 6.00 -5.12 20.62
C GLU A 74 5.45 -5.82 19.38
N THR A 75 4.73 -6.92 19.58
CA THR A 75 4.08 -7.67 18.50
C THR A 75 3.01 -6.82 17.80
N GLU A 76 2.22 -6.05 18.53
CA GLU A 76 1.21 -5.15 17.97
C GLU A 76 1.85 -4.06 17.10
N PHE A 77 2.92 -3.42 17.58
CA PHE A 77 3.63 -2.39 16.84
C PHE A 77 4.28 -2.94 15.56
N LEU A 78 4.97 -4.08 15.65
CA LEU A 78 5.57 -4.73 14.48
C LEU A 78 4.49 -5.13 13.46
N ALA A 79 3.40 -5.76 13.90
CA ALA A 79 2.28 -6.15 13.04
C ALA A 79 1.64 -4.96 12.32
N TYR A 80 1.61 -3.79 12.96
CA TYR A 80 1.15 -2.55 12.33
C TYR A 80 2.07 -2.14 11.17
N ILE A 81 3.38 -2.06 11.42
CA ILE A 81 4.37 -1.65 10.40
C ILE A 81 4.48 -2.68 9.28
N GLU A 82 4.39 -3.97 9.59
CA GLU A 82 4.36 -5.07 8.60
C GLU A 82 3.23 -4.90 7.59
N LYS A 83 2.03 -4.51 8.04
CA LYS A 83 0.88 -4.29 7.15
C LYS A 83 1.05 -3.10 6.22
N LYS A 84 1.93 -2.13 6.55
CA LYS A 84 2.21 -0.96 5.71
C LYS A 84 3.03 -1.31 4.46
N ILE A 85 3.58 -2.51 4.36
CA ILE A 85 4.43 -2.90 3.21
C ILE A 85 3.67 -2.94 1.89
N LYS A 86 2.34 -3.10 1.95
CA LYS A 86 1.45 -3.03 0.78
C LYS A 86 1.10 -1.60 0.37
N LEU A 87 1.28 -0.64 1.28
CA LEU A 87 1.09 0.77 0.96
C LEU A 87 2.37 1.25 0.27
N VAL A 88 2.26 1.55 -1.03
CA VAL A 88 3.41 1.87 -1.90
C VAL A 88 3.93 3.27 -1.62
N GLU A 89 4.56 3.47 -0.46
CA GLU A 89 5.17 4.72 -0.01
C GLU A 89 6.29 4.46 1.02
N PRO A 90 7.36 5.27 1.06
CA PRO A 90 8.49 5.02 1.95
C PRO A 90 8.45 5.80 3.26
N PHE A 91 7.53 6.77 3.38
CA PHE A 91 7.52 7.76 4.44
C PHE A 91 7.22 7.14 5.79
N THR A 92 6.31 6.16 5.89
CA THR A 92 6.08 5.44 7.15
C THR A 92 7.39 4.85 7.70
N TYR A 93 8.14 4.16 6.86
CA TYR A 93 9.41 3.53 7.26
C TYR A 93 10.48 4.57 7.61
N LEU A 94 10.60 5.64 6.83
CA LEU A 94 11.56 6.72 7.11
C LEU A 94 11.25 7.47 8.42
N ILE A 95 9.95 7.66 8.73
CA ILE A 95 9.51 8.27 9.98
C ILE A 95 9.95 7.42 11.16
N ILE A 96 9.61 6.13 11.15
CA ILE A 96 9.94 5.22 12.25
C ILE A 96 11.46 5.01 12.35
N LYS A 97 12.18 4.92 11.22
CA LYS A 97 13.64 4.85 11.20
C LYS A 97 14.29 6.05 11.88
N ASN A 98 13.84 7.26 11.57
CA ASN A 98 14.40 8.47 12.18
C ASN A 98 14.17 8.51 13.69
N LEU A 99 12.96 8.17 14.16
CA LEU A 99 12.63 8.11 15.59
C LEU A 99 13.32 6.94 16.31
N LEU A 100 13.71 5.89 15.58
CA LEU A 100 14.50 4.78 16.11
C LEU A 100 16.00 5.13 16.21
N GLU A 101 16.53 5.95 15.30
CA GLU A 101 17.92 6.42 15.36
C GLU A 101 18.16 7.33 16.57
N THR A 102 17.21 8.20 16.90
CA THR A 102 17.28 9.08 18.08
C THR A 102 17.35 8.30 19.39
N LYS A 103 16.71 7.11 19.46
CA LYS A 103 16.87 6.15 20.56
C LYS A 103 18.33 5.74 20.75
N PHE A 104 19.01 5.31 19.70
CA PHE A 104 20.40 4.85 19.79
C PHE A 104 21.39 5.99 20.05
N GLU A 105 21.14 7.18 19.51
CA GLU A 105 21.97 8.35 19.79
C GLU A 105 21.83 8.82 21.25
N SER A 106 20.64 8.76 21.83
CA SER A 106 20.39 9.23 23.21
C SER A 106 21.02 8.32 24.27
N GLN A 107 21.20 7.04 23.94
CA GLN A 107 21.98 6.11 24.76
C GLN A 107 23.49 6.41 24.75
N ASN A 108 23.98 7.15 23.74
CA ASN A 108 25.40 7.44 23.54
C ASN A 108 25.80 8.90 23.89
N PHE A 109 24.88 9.87 23.92
CA PHE A 109 25.17 11.28 24.22
C PHE A 109 24.11 11.98 25.09
N LYS A 110 24.56 12.87 26.02
CA LYS A 110 23.73 13.63 26.98
C LYS A 110 23.09 14.93 26.46
N ASN A 111 23.28 15.31 25.19
CA ASN A 111 22.78 16.60 24.69
C ASN A 111 21.55 16.43 23.80
N GLY A 112 20.39 16.81 24.36
CA GLY A 112 19.19 17.28 23.65
C GLY A 112 18.91 16.67 22.27
N ASN A 113 18.66 15.37 22.21
CA ASN A 113 18.23 14.75 20.96
C ASN A 113 16.84 15.23 20.57
N ILE A 114 16.69 15.61 19.30
CA ILE A 114 15.41 15.91 18.68
C ILE A 114 14.61 14.60 18.63
N ASN A 115 13.75 14.35 19.63
CA ASN A 115 12.81 13.22 19.64
C ASN A 115 11.51 13.59 18.92
N TYR A 116 11.62 14.21 17.75
CA TYR A 116 10.48 14.52 16.89
C TYR A 116 10.90 14.48 15.43
N ILE A 117 9.92 14.34 14.55
CA ILE A 117 10.09 14.45 13.11
C ILE A 117 9.00 15.36 12.55
N ASN A 118 9.36 16.16 11.55
CA ASN A 118 8.42 16.98 10.79
C ASN A 118 8.64 16.78 9.29
N SER A 119 7.81 17.41 8.46
CA SER A 119 7.85 17.26 7.01
C SER A 119 9.20 17.68 6.40
N GLU A 120 9.87 18.70 6.95
CA GLU A 120 11.18 19.14 6.46
C GLU A 120 12.28 18.10 6.73
N ILE A 121 12.33 17.57 7.96
CA ILE A 121 13.27 16.51 8.34
C ILE A 121 13.01 15.26 7.49
N LEU A 122 11.74 14.87 7.32
CA LEU A 122 11.37 13.69 6.54
C LEU A 122 11.74 13.82 5.06
N LEU A 123 11.49 14.98 4.44
CA LEU A 123 11.88 15.24 3.05
C LEU A 123 13.39 15.14 2.86
N ARG A 124 14.17 15.68 3.80
CA ARG A 124 15.63 15.56 3.77
C ARG A 124 16.07 14.09 3.88
N ASN A 125 15.46 13.34 4.81
CA ASN A 125 15.74 11.90 4.96
C ASN A 125 15.40 11.12 3.70
N TYR A 126 14.24 11.40 3.07
CA TYR A 126 13.81 10.79 1.81
C TYR A 126 14.81 11.06 0.69
N LYS A 127 15.20 12.33 0.49
CA LYS A 127 16.19 12.69 -0.54
C LYS A 127 17.53 12.02 -0.31
N ASN A 128 18.02 12.02 0.94
CA ASN A 128 19.31 11.43 1.27
C ASN A 128 19.30 9.90 1.11
N TYR A 129 18.24 9.23 1.56
CA TYR A 129 18.15 7.78 1.53
C TYR A 129 18.13 7.23 0.10
N TYR A 130 17.36 7.86 -0.79
CA TYR A 130 17.22 7.43 -2.20
C TYR A 130 18.10 8.22 -3.18
N ASN A 131 19.00 9.08 -2.69
CA ASN A 131 19.85 9.94 -3.51
C ASN A 131 19.07 10.78 -4.56
N ILE A 132 17.91 11.31 -4.16
CA ILE A 132 17.01 12.07 -5.04
C ILE A 132 17.48 13.51 -5.14
N LYS A 133 17.75 13.97 -6.36
CA LYS A 133 18.17 15.35 -6.65
C LYS A 133 17.00 16.31 -6.82
N SER A 134 15.86 15.82 -7.31
CA SER A 134 14.68 16.62 -7.56
C SER A 134 13.93 16.96 -6.27
N GLU A 135 13.07 17.98 -6.35
CA GLU A 135 12.19 18.34 -5.25
C GLU A 135 10.94 17.45 -5.25
N PHE A 136 10.62 16.85 -4.11
CA PHE A 136 9.35 16.15 -3.93
C PHE A 136 8.22 17.15 -3.63
N LYS A 137 7.33 17.35 -4.60
CA LYS A 137 6.29 18.40 -4.54
C LYS A 137 4.99 17.97 -3.88
N LYS A 138 4.83 16.69 -3.54
CA LYS A 138 3.57 16.12 -3.04
C LYS A 138 3.50 16.14 -1.51
N ILE A 139 3.71 17.32 -0.93
CA ILE A 139 3.73 17.53 0.53
C ILE A 139 2.45 17.05 1.22
N TYR A 140 1.32 17.10 0.51
CA TYR A 140 0.06 16.57 1.00
C TYR A 140 0.18 15.10 1.44
N LEU A 141 0.96 14.27 0.72
CA LEU A 141 1.11 12.85 1.03
C LEU A 141 1.86 12.67 2.35
N ILE A 142 2.94 13.42 2.55
CA ILE A 142 3.70 13.40 3.81
C ILE A 142 2.79 13.75 5.00
N ASN A 143 2.03 14.85 4.86
CA ASN A 143 1.09 15.26 5.91
C ASN A 143 0.00 14.21 6.13
N ARG A 144 -0.45 13.54 5.05
CA ARG A 144 -1.42 12.46 5.13
C ARG A 144 -0.87 11.24 5.87
N ILE A 145 0.37 10.83 5.59
CA ILE A 145 1.04 9.73 6.31
C ILE A 145 1.23 10.07 7.80
N PHE A 146 1.64 11.29 8.14
CA PHE A 146 1.65 11.71 9.55
C PHE A 146 0.26 11.62 10.19
N SER A 147 -0.77 12.09 9.50
CA SER A 147 -2.16 12.02 10.00
C SER A 147 -2.60 10.57 10.22
N GLU A 148 -2.29 9.66 9.28
CA GLU A 148 -2.57 8.22 9.43
C GLU A 148 -1.92 7.65 10.70
N LEU A 149 -0.64 7.96 10.92
CA LEU A 149 0.10 7.44 12.07
C LEU A 149 -0.41 8.04 13.39
N VAL A 150 -0.91 9.27 13.39
CA VAL A 150 -1.56 9.88 14.57
C VAL A 150 -2.94 9.27 14.82
N GLU A 151 -3.77 9.12 13.78
CA GLU A 151 -5.08 8.44 13.85
C GLU A 151 -4.95 7.02 14.43
N ASP A 152 -3.91 6.30 14.02
CA ASP A 152 -3.63 4.93 14.46
C ASP A 152 -2.84 4.87 15.80
N SER A 153 -2.65 6.02 16.47
CA SER A 153 -1.94 6.14 17.76
C SER A 153 -0.49 5.62 17.75
N ILE A 154 0.16 5.64 16.59
CA ILE A 154 1.60 5.38 16.44
C ILE A 154 2.41 6.62 16.80
N LEU A 155 1.91 7.79 16.38
CA LEU A 155 2.50 9.08 16.67
C LEU A 155 1.54 9.97 17.47
N GLU A 156 2.10 11.00 18.08
CA GLU A 156 1.36 12.12 18.64
C GLU A 156 1.96 13.46 18.21
N ASN A 157 1.13 14.50 18.21
CA ASN A 157 1.52 15.83 17.80
C ASN A 157 2.34 16.53 18.90
N THR A 158 3.31 17.33 18.48
CA THR A 158 4.11 18.21 19.34
C THR A 158 4.13 19.62 18.74
N LEU A 159 4.75 20.57 19.45
CA LEU A 159 4.95 21.92 18.94
C LEU A 159 5.82 21.97 17.66
N TYR A 160 6.73 21.00 17.48
CA TYR A 160 7.77 21.03 16.44
C TYR A 160 7.58 19.99 15.32
N GLY A 161 6.56 19.14 15.43
CA GLY A 161 6.33 17.99 14.56
C GLY A 161 5.62 16.87 15.29
N HIS A 162 6.06 15.64 15.08
CA HIS A 162 5.46 14.42 15.63
C HIS A 162 6.51 13.59 16.37
N LYS A 163 6.10 12.90 17.42
CA LYS A 163 6.92 11.91 18.13
C LYS A 163 6.16 10.60 18.28
N ILE A 164 6.84 9.54 18.70
CA ILE A 164 6.18 8.28 19.08
C ILE A 164 5.16 8.57 20.18
N SER A 165 3.97 8.00 20.06
CA SER A 165 2.89 8.19 21.03
C SER A 165 3.26 7.62 22.41
N GLU A 166 2.65 8.14 23.47
CA GLU A 166 2.80 7.61 24.83
C GLU A 166 2.55 6.09 24.91
N LYS A 167 1.66 5.56 24.06
CA LYS A 167 1.37 4.11 23.97
C LYS A 167 2.62 3.28 23.68
N TYR A 168 3.51 3.76 22.83
CA TYR A 168 4.69 3.02 22.36
C TYR A 168 6.02 3.65 22.79
N GLU A 169 6.00 4.72 23.59
CA GLU A 169 7.18 5.49 23.98
C GLU A 169 8.28 4.61 24.58
N LYS A 170 7.92 3.65 25.44
CA LYS A 170 8.89 2.72 26.06
C LYS A 170 9.66 1.87 25.05
N LEU A 171 9.04 1.54 23.90
CA LEU A 171 9.71 0.79 22.83
C LEU A 171 10.84 1.62 22.19
N PHE A 172 10.76 2.95 22.27
CA PHE A 172 11.71 3.90 21.69
C PHE A 172 12.64 4.55 22.73
N ILE A 173 12.55 4.16 24.01
CA ILE A 173 13.47 4.59 25.07
C ILE A 173 14.32 3.41 25.57
N GLU A 174 13.68 2.28 25.86
CA GLU A 174 14.33 1.12 26.48
C GLU A 174 14.95 0.20 25.42
N LYS A 175 16.18 -0.28 25.66
CA LYS A 175 16.83 -1.28 24.80
C LYS A 175 16.06 -2.60 24.87
N ARG A 176 15.67 -3.15 23.71
CA ARG A 176 14.87 -4.37 23.58
C ARG A 176 15.42 -5.20 22.41
N ASP A 177 16.37 -6.08 22.70
CA ASP A 177 17.22 -6.71 21.66
C ASP A 177 16.43 -7.36 20.52
N GLU A 178 15.43 -8.20 20.82
CA GLU A 178 14.64 -8.90 19.81
C GLU A 178 13.73 -7.96 19.01
N PHE A 179 13.02 -7.05 19.70
CA PHE A 179 12.19 -6.04 19.05
C PHE A 179 13.00 -5.09 18.16
N ASP A 180 14.13 -4.57 18.67
CA ASP A 180 15.00 -3.63 17.98
C ASP A 180 15.61 -4.27 16.72
N LYS A 181 16.01 -5.56 16.81
CA LYS A 181 16.49 -6.33 15.66
C LYS A 181 15.41 -6.45 14.59
N ARG A 182 14.22 -6.91 14.97
CA ARG A 182 13.09 -7.11 14.05
C ARG A 182 12.64 -5.82 13.39
N LEU A 183 12.48 -4.76 14.18
CA LEU A 183 12.06 -3.47 13.65
C LEU A 183 13.10 -2.95 12.63
N LYS A 184 14.40 -3.02 12.93
CA LYS A 184 15.44 -2.62 11.98
C LYS A 184 15.38 -3.40 10.66
N GLN A 185 15.23 -4.73 10.75
CA GLN A 185 15.11 -5.57 9.55
C GLN A 185 13.86 -5.19 8.74
N LEU A 186 12.72 -4.97 9.40
CA LEU A 186 11.48 -4.57 8.76
C LEU A 186 11.56 -3.19 8.08
N LEU A 187 12.21 -2.23 8.72
CA LEU A 187 12.43 -0.90 8.15
C LEU A 187 13.31 -0.98 6.89
N ILE A 188 14.36 -1.80 6.92
CA ILE A 188 15.23 -2.01 5.76
C ILE A 188 14.47 -2.71 4.64
N LEU A 189 13.76 -3.80 4.94
CA LEU A 189 12.95 -4.56 3.98
C LEU A 189 11.92 -3.65 3.28
N GLY A 190 11.15 -2.87 4.05
CA GLY A 190 10.15 -1.95 3.48
C GLY A 190 10.76 -0.85 2.60
N LEU A 191 11.89 -0.27 3.02
CA LEU A 191 12.58 0.76 2.24
C LEU A 191 13.23 0.20 0.96
N ASN A 192 13.78 -1.01 1.03
CA ASN A 192 14.35 -1.73 -0.10
C ASN A 192 13.27 -2.15 -1.10
N GLU A 193 12.14 -2.67 -0.62
CA GLU A 193 11.01 -3.02 -1.48
C GLU A 193 10.47 -1.79 -2.21
N PHE A 194 10.38 -0.65 -1.52
CA PHE A 194 10.03 0.61 -2.18
C PHE A 194 11.10 1.06 -3.20
N ALA A 195 12.39 0.82 -2.94
CA ALA A 195 13.48 1.19 -3.84
C ALA A 195 13.45 0.46 -5.19
N LYS A 196 12.74 -0.67 -5.31
CA LYS A 196 12.57 -1.42 -6.56
C LYS A 196 11.69 -0.70 -7.59
N ASN A 197 11.08 0.42 -7.22
CA ASN A 197 10.13 1.16 -8.04
C ASN A 197 10.77 2.29 -8.85
N ASP A 198 10.02 2.81 -9.83
CA ASP A 198 10.39 4.05 -10.53
C ASP A 198 10.19 5.28 -9.61
N MET A 199 11.30 5.75 -9.06
CA MET A 199 11.32 6.89 -8.14
C MET A 199 10.95 8.20 -8.82
N GLU A 200 11.22 8.37 -10.11
CA GLU A 200 10.86 9.58 -10.84
C GLU A 200 9.34 9.63 -11.05
N GLU A 201 8.74 8.51 -11.46
CA GLU A 201 7.28 8.39 -11.60
C GLU A 201 6.59 8.64 -10.24
N PHE A 202 7.06 8.04 -9.16
CA PHE A 202 6.50 8.27 -7.82
C PHE A 202 6.56 9.75 -7.44
N ASN A 203 7.70 10.42 -7.65
CA ASN A 203 7.85 11.85 -7.32
C ASN A 203 6.89 12.75 -8.12
N GLU A 204 6.54 12.36 -9.34
CA GLU A 204 5.62 13.12 -10.20
C GLU A 204 4.14 12.81 -9.94
N ASN A 205 3.80 11.54 -9.73
CA ASN A 205 2.43 11.02 -9.77
C ASN A 205 1.94 10.32 -8.50
N ILE A 206 2.82 9.95 -7.56
CA ILE A 206 2.56 9.09 -6.38
C ILE A 206 2.16 7.66 -6.74
N LEU A 207 1.24 7.49 -7.69
CA LEU A 207 0.83 6.19 -8.18
C LEU A 207 1.77 5.73 -9.29
N LEU A 208 2.24 4.49 -9.17
CA LEU A 208 3.18 3.85 -10.07
C LEU A 208 2.44 2.95 -11.04
N THR A 209 2.72 3.11 -12.33
CA THR A 209 2.04 2.34 -13.36
C THR A 209 2.35 0.85 -13.20
N HIS A 210 1.35 0.01 -13.41
CA HIS A 210 1.36 -1.45 -13.25
C HIS A 210 1.52 -1.98 -11.82
N LYS A 211 1.49 -1.11 -10.79
CA LYS A 211 1.41 -1.55 -9.40
C LYS A 211 -0.02 -1.85 -8.97
N GLU A 212 -0.12 -2.78 -8.03
CA GLU A 212 -1.35 -3.17 -7.39
C GLU A 212 -1.70 -2.24 -6.22
N TYR A 213 -2.98 -1.86 -6.15
CA TYR A 213 -3.51 -0.98 -5.11
C TYR A 213 -4.86 -1.48 -4.60
N MET A 214 -5.04 -1.50 -3.28
CA MET A 214 -6.37 -1.57 -2.70
C MET A 214 -7.00 -0.19 -2.70
N ARG A 215 -8.33 -0.13 -2.74
CA ARG A 215 -9.06 1.14 -2.67
C ARG A 215 -8.74 1.94 -1.41
N ILE A 216 -8.51 1.25 -0.29
CA ILE A 216 -8.14 1.91 0.97
C ILE A 216 -6.76 2.58 0.88
N ASP A 217 -5.81 1.97 0.16
CA ASP A 217 -4.48 2.54 -0.07
C ASP A 217 -4.59 3.81 -0.92
N LEU A 218 -5.43 3.77 -1.96
CA LEU A 218 -5.70 4.94 -2.80
C LEU A 218 -6.34 6.10 -2.03
N GLN A 219 -7.20 5.81 -1.05
CA GLN A 219 -7.75 6.85 -0.17
C GLN A 219 -6.66 7.55 0.64
N ILE A 220 -5.58 6.85 0.99
CA ILE A 220 -4.43 7.44 1.70
C ILE A 220 -3.54 8.19 0.69
N LEU A 221 -3.12 7.53 -0.39
CA LEU A 221 -2.18 8.07 -1.38
C LEU A 221 -2.69 9.31 -2.12
N LEU A 222 -4.02 9.42 -2.28
CA LEU A 222 -4.68 10.54 -2.95
C LEU A 222 -5.38 11.51 -1.97
N ASP A 223 -5.11 11.37 -0.66
CA ASP A 223 -5.63 12.28 0.39
C ASP A 223 -7.16 12.47 0.36
N SER A 224 -7.87 11.34 0.22
CA SER A 224 -9.33 11.28 0.26
C SER A 224 -9.87 11.78 1.60
N LYS A 225 -10.82 12.72 1.56
CA LYS A 225 -11.48 13.28 2.74
C LYS A 225 -12.70 12.49 3.23
N VAL A 226 -13.15 11.48 2.47
CA VAL A 226 -14.23 10.58 2.90
C VAL A 226 -13.70 9.47 3.80
N PRO A 227 -14.54 8.87 4.68
CA PRO A 227 -14.08 7.83 5.61
C PRO A 227 -13.43 6.63 4.88
N LYS A 228 -12.41 6.02 5.50
CA LYS A 228 -11.70 4.86 4.95
C LYS A 228 -12.67 3.70 4.70
N GLY A 229 -12.51 3.01 3.57
CA GLY A 229 -13.33 1.85 3.21
C GLY A 229 -14.71 2.18 2.63
N THR A 230 -15.02 3.44 2.36
CA THR A 230 -16.31 3.87 1.78
C THR A 230 -16.34 3.84 0.25
N TRP A 231 -15.19 3.72 -0.42
CA TRP A 231 -15.12 3.61 -1.88
C TRP A 231 -15.68 2.26 -2.37
N ARG A 232 -16.98 2.23 -2.70
CA ARG A 232 -17.69 1.01 -3.14
C ARG A 232 -18.17 1.04 -4.60
N ALA A 233 -18.31 2.23 -5.19
CA ALA A 233 -18.79 2.38 -6.57
C ALA A 233 -17.74 2.03 -7.63
N GLY A 234 -18.15 2.02 -8.91
CA GLY A 234 -17.26 1.85 -10.08
C GLY A 234 -16.34 3.04 -10.37
N TYR A 235 -16.54 4.16 -9.68
CA TYR A 235 -15.56 5.24 -9.59
C TYR A 235 -15.53 5.80 -8.16
N ALA A 236 -14.47 6.53 -7.83
CA ALA A 236 -14.41 7.42 -6.69
C ALA A 236 -13.69 8.71 -7.07
N ASN A 237 -13.84 9.76 -6.27
CA ASN A 237 -13.19 11.03 -6.52
C ASN A 237 -12.63 11.64 -5.22
N THR A 238 -11.54 12.38 -5.38
CA THR A 238 -11.00 13.32 -4.39
C THR A 238 -11.24 14.74 -4.91
N ASP A 239 -10.62 15.74 -4.29
CA ASP A 239 -10.66 17.12 -4.79
C ASP A 239 -9.91 17.29 -6.12
N LYS A 240 -8.94 16.41 -6.42
CA LYS A 240 -8.02 16.54 -7.56
C LYS A 240 -8.00 15.33 -8.49
N ASP A 241 -8.63 14.23 -8.10
CA ASP A 241 -8.47 12.95 -8.77
C ASP A 241 -9.83 12.26 -8.95
N ILE A 242 -10.00 11.59 -10.08
CA ILE A 242 -11.07 10.65 -10.37
C ILE A 242 -10.42 9.29 -10.57
N CYS A 243 -10.81 8.31 -9.75
CA CYS A 243 -10.36 6.93 -9.85
C CYS A 243 -11.47 6.11 -10.50
N LEU A 244 -11.20 5.56 -11.69
CA LEU A 244 -12.11 4.66 -12.38
C LEU A 244 -11.69 3.21 -12.12
N PHE A 245 -12.61 2.41 -11.59
CA PHE A 245 -12.35 1.02 -11.23
C PHE A 245 -13.04 0.07 -12.19
N ILE A 246 -12.25 -0.75 -12.87
CA ILE A 246 -12.69 -1.73 -13.85
C ILE A 246 -12.42 -3.12 -13.29
N THR A 247 -13.43 -3.98 -13.37
CA THR A 247 -13.29 -5.42 -13.12
C THR A 247 -13.79 -6.11 -14.37
N ASN A 248 -12.91 -6.86 -15.04
CA ASN A 248 -13.22 -7.48 -16.34
C ASN A 248 -14.19 -8.64 -16.16
N ASP A 249 -13.86 -9.59 -15.28
CA ASP A 249 -14.73 -10.71 -14.97
C ASP A 249 -15.83 -10.28 -13.98
N LYS A 250 -17.08 -10.39 -14.43
CA LYS A 250 -18.27 -10.06 -13.66
C LYS A 250 -19.15 -11.27 -13.39
N SER A 251 -18.60 -12.48 -13.46
CA SER A 251 -19.32 -13.72 -13.19
C SER A 251 -19.93 -13.73 -11.77
N HIS A 252 -19.24 -13.13 -10.81
CA HIS A 252 -19.70 -12.96 -9.43
C HIS A 252 -20.87 -11.97 -9.26
N ILE A 253 -21.20 -11.16 -10.27
CA ILE A 253 -22.30 -10.20 -10.23
C ILE A 253 -23.56 -10.86 -10.80
N THR A 254 -24.57 -11.06 -9.95
CA THR A 254 -25.86 -11.66 -10.35
C THR A 254 -26.83 -10.67 -10.98
N GLN A 255 -26.68 -9.37 -10.70
CA GLN A 255 -27.53 -8.30 -11.23
C GLN A 255 -27.01 -7.79 -12.58
N GLU A 256 -27.76 -8.01 -13.66
CA GLU A 256 -27.33 -7.65 -15.03
C GLU A 256 -27.06 -6.15 -15.22
N ASN A 257 -27.84 -5.28 -14.57
CA ASN A 257 -27.68 -3.83 -14.63
C ASN A 257 -26.38 -3.31 -13.99
N LEU A 258 -25.62 -4.15 -13.28
CA LEU A 258 -24.30 -3.84 -12.73
C LEU A 258 -23.16 -4.38 -13.61
N LYS A 259 -23.47 -5.16 -14.65
CA LYS A 259 -22.50 -5.66 -15.64
C LYS A 259 -22.24 -4.62 -16.72
N TYR A 260 -21.49 -3.57 -16.37
CA TYR A 260 -21.02 -2.59 -17.37
C TYR A 260 -20.06 -3.23 -18.39
N ASP A 261 -20.18 -2.92 -19.68
CA ASP A 261 -19.18 -3.33 -20.67
C ASP A 261 -17.98 -2.38 -20.65
N ASN A 262 -16.97 -2.72 -19.85
CA ASN A 262 -15.70 -2.00 -19.83
C ASN A 262 -14.72 -2.79 -20.71
N SER A 263 -14.43 -2.28 -21.89
CA SER A 263 -13.66 -2.97 -22.92
C SER A 263 -12.43 -2.17 -23.33
N LEU A 264 -11.37 -2.89 -23.72
CA LEU A 264 -10.20 -2.31 -24.33
C LEU A 264 -10.48 -2.10 -25.82
N HIS A 265 -10.48 -0.85 -26.30
CA HIS A 265 -10.68 -0.52 -27.72
C HIS A 265 -9.36 -0.46 -28.49
N ALA A 266 -8.29 -0.07 -27.80
CA ALA A 266 -6.92 -0.07 -28.26
C ALA A 266 -6.00 -0.19 -27.04
N ASP A 267 -4.71 -0.42 -27.24
CA ASP A 267 -3.72 -0.48 -26.16
C ASP A 267 -3.58 0.82 -25.36
N ASP A 268 -4.16 1.94 -25.82
CA ASP A 268 -4.25 3.22 -25.11
C ASP A 268 -5.68 3.78 -24.97
N ILE A 269 -6.73 3.05 -25.38
CA ILE A 269 -8.13 3.52 -25.31
C ILE A 269 -8.99 2.52 -24.53
N ILE A 270 -9.54 2.99 -23.41
CA ILE A 270 -10.40 2.21 -22.52
C ILE A 270 -11.82 2.76 -22.54
N GLN A 271 -12.78 1.88 -22.77
CA GLN A 271 -14.19 2.19 -22.54
C GLN A 271 -14.54 1.97 -21.07
N TRP A 272 -15.16 2.98 -20.48
CA TRP A 272 -15.77 2.91 -19.17
C TRP A 272 -17.21 3.40 -19.23
N ILE A 273 -18.13 2.62 -18.68
CA ILE A 273 -19.54 3.01 -18.62
C ILE A 273 -19.86 3.60 -17.25
N SER A 274 -20.51 4.76 -17.25
CA SER A 274 -20.93 5.45 -16.04
C SER A 274 -22.09 4.75 -15.33
N GLN A 275 -22.42 5.22 -14.13
CA GLN A 275 -23.64 4.82 -13.45
C GLN A 275 -24.88 5.16 -14.28
N PRO A 276 -26.01 4.42 -14.13
CA PRO A 276 -27.16 4.51 -15.02
C PRO A 276 -27.84 5.88 -15.02
N LYS A 277 -27.61 6.69 -13.97
CA LYS A 277 -28.18 8.04 -13.82
C LYS A 277 -27.27 9.15 -14.33
N THR A 278 -26.02 8.87 -14.68
CA THR A 278 -25.07 9.88 -15.13
C THR A 278 -25.22 10.12 -16.61
N PHE A 279 -25.50 11.38 -16.99
CA PHE A 279 -25.71 11.86 -18.36
C PHE A 279 -24.88 13.12 -18.67
N HIS A 280 -24.72 13.50 -19.93
CA HIS A 280 -23.77 14.52 -20.40
C HIS A 280 -23.93 15.87 -19.70
N GLU A 281 -25.16 16.36 -19.54
CA GLU A 281 -25.45 17.65 -18.89
C GLU A 281 -25.49 17.57 -17.36
N SER A 282 -25.44 16.36 -16.78
CA SER A 282 -25.39 16.20 -15.32
C SER A 282 -24.09 16.73 -14.73
N SER A 283 -24.10 17.08 -13.44
CA SER A 283 -22.90 17.55 -12.74
C SER A 283 -21.74 16.54 -12.82
N VAL A 284 -22.04 15.25 -12.71
CA VAL A 284 -21.05 14.16 -12.80
C VAL A 284 -20.58 13.96 -14.24
N GLY A 285 -21.47 14.01 -15.23
CA GLY A 285 -21.09 13.93 -16.65
C GLY A 285 -20.18 15.08 -17.07
N GLN A 286 -20.51 16.32 -16.67
CA GLN A 286 -19.69 17.50 -16.90
C GLN A 286 -18.35 17.43 -16.14
N MET A 287 -18.30 16.81 -14.96
CA MET A 287 -17.04 16.57 -14.25
C MET A 287 -16.11 15.66 -15.06
N PHE A 288 -16.63 14.59 -15.67
CA PHE A 288 -15.83 13.71 -16.54
C PHE A 288 -15.37 14.43 -17.81
N ILE A 289 -16.28 15.11 -18.53
CA ILE A 289 -15.97 15.76 -19.81
C ILE A 289 -14.95 16.90 -19.62
N LYS A 290 -15.13 17.72 -18.57
CA LYS A 290 -14.32 18.91 -18.30
C LYS A 290 -13.23 18.69 -17.26
N HIS A 291 -12.82 17.45 -17.02
CA HIS A 291 -11.87 17.12 -15.94
C HIS A 291 -10.57 17.92 -16.08
N LYS A 292 -10.04 18.07 -17.30
CA LYS A 292 -8.81 18.81 -17.60
C LYS A 292 -8.93 20.31 -17.33
N GLU A 293 -10.04 20.92 -17.73
CA GLU A 293 -10.35 22.33 -17.44
C GLU A 293 -10.45 22.58 -15.93
N LYS A 294 -10.95 21.59 -15.18
CA LYS A 294 -11.06 21.63 -13.72
C LYS A 294 -9.76 21.26 -12.99
N GLY A 295 -8.70 20.91 -13.71
CA GLY A 295 -7.44 20.44 -13.13
C GLY A 295 -7.53 19.09 -12.42
N ILE A 296 -8.55 18.29 -12.74
CA ILE A 296 -8.79 16.97 -12.16
C ILE A 296 -8.11 15.90 -13.01
N LYS A 297 -7.26 15.09 -12.37
CA LYS A 297 -6.63 13.92 -12.99
C LYS A 297 -7.59 12.74 -13.03
N VAL A 298 -7.50 11.92 -14.07
CA VAL A 298 -8.27 10.67 -14.16
C VAL A 298 -7.30 9.49 -14.15
N HIS A 299 -7.55 8.55 -13.25
CA HIS A 299 -6.74 7.38 -12.98
C HIS A 299 -7.53 6.12 -13.33
N ILE A 300 -6.94 5.23 -14.13
CA ILE A 300 -7.59 3.97 -14.50
C ILE A 300 -6.99 2.83 -13.69
N PHE A 301 -7.86 2.06 -13.04
CA PHE A 301 -7.51 0.89 -12.24
C PHE A 301 -8.28 -0.31 -12.75
N ILE A 302 -7.59 -1.42 -13.00
CA ILE A 302 -8.18 -2.63 -13.58
C ILE A 302 -7.82 -3.87 -12.77
N ARG A 303 -8.71 -4.87 -12.76
CA ARG A 303 -8.41 -6.21 -12.27
C ARG A 303 -9.20 -7.23 -13.06
N LYS A 304 -8.67 -8.45 -13.18
CA LYS A 304 -9.38 -9.55 -13.82
C LYS A 304 -10.60 -9.98 -12.99
N TYR A 305 -10.36 -10.47 -11.77
CA TYR A 305 -11.40 -10.94 -10.85
C TYR A 305 -11.60 -10.01 -9.67
N ALA A 306 -12.80 -10.05 -9.07
CA ALA A 306 -13.07 -9.29 -7.85
C ALA A 306 -12.46 -9.92 -6.60
N PHE A 307 -12.34 -11.25 -6.61
CA PHE A 307 -11.89 -12.06 -5.49
C PHE A 307 -10.91 -13.14 -5.97
N MET A 308 -9.93 -13.49 -5.15
CA MET A 308 -9.08 -14.67 -5.29
C MET A 308 -9.71 -15.82 -4.50
N ASP A 309 -9.08 -16.99 -4.57
CA ASP A 309 -9.37 -18.14 -3.73
C ASP A 309 -9.49 -17.75 -2.24
N GLY A 310 -10.57 -18.20 -1.62
CA GLY A 310 -10.89 -17.89 -0.22
C GLY A 310 -11.55 -16.52 0.01
N ASN A 311 -12.20 -15.92 -1.00
CA ASN A 311 -12.95 -14.64 -0.92
C ASN A 311 -12.09 -13.40 -0.59
N LYS A 312 -10.77 -13.49 -0.77
CA LYS A 312 -9.86 -12.34 -0.62
C LYS A 312 -10.10 -11.36 -1.77
N THR A 313 -10.36 -10.09 -1.48
CA THR A 313 -10.56 -9.07 -2.52
C THR A 313 -9.27 -8.84 -3.31
N ASN A 314 -9.33 -8.89 -4.64
CA ASN A 314 -8.16 -8.61 -5.48
C ASN A 314 -7.86 -7.12 -5.47
N PRO A 315 -6.58 -6.73 -5.38
CA PRO A 315 -6.17 -5.36 -5.65
C PRO A 315 -6.43 -5.01 -7.13
N PHE A 316 -6.34 -3.72 -7.44
CA PHE A 316 -6.39 -3.23 -8.80
C PHE A 316 -5.01 -2.85 -9.29
N ILE A 317 -4.68 -3.21 -10.52
CA ILE A 317 -3.49 -2.75 -11.24
C ILE A 317 -3.77 -1.33 -11.77
N TYR A 318 -2.87 -0.39 -11.49
CA TYR A 318 -2.96 0.98 -12.02
C TYR A 318 -2.44 1.04 -13.45
N LEU A 319 -3.25 1.52 -14.39
CA LEU A 319 -2.87 1.64 -15.82
C LEU A 319 -2.33 3.03 -16.19
N GLY A 320 -2.33 3.98 -15.26
CA GLY A 320 -1.85 5.33 -15.51
C GLY A 320 -2.96 6.38 -15.61
N ASN A 321 -2.55 7.60 -15.94
CA ASN A 321 -3.44 8.74 -16.14
C ASN A 321 -4.13 8.66 -17.51
N ALA A 322 -5.38 9.11 -17.58
CA ALA A 322 -6.13 9.20 -18.82
C ALA A 322 -6.74 10.60 -19.03
N ASP A 323 -6.95 10.96 -20.28
CA ASP A 323 -7.71 12.14 -20.70
C ASP A 323 -9.03 11.70 -21.35
N TYR A 324 -10.10 12.49 -21.17
CA TYR A 324 -11.36 12.29 -21.87
C TYR A 324 -11.14 12.36 -23.39
N TYR A 325 -11.54 11.32 -24.13
CA TYR A 325 -11.39 11.28 -25.58
C TYR A 325 -12.71 11.58 -26.30
N LYS A 326 -13.76 10.81 -25.99
CA LYS A 326 -15.13 11.02 -26.48
C LYS A 326 -16.12 10.22 -25.63
N SER A 327 -17.40 10.56 -25.72
CA SER A 327 -18.48 9.76 -25.13
C SER A 327 -19.70 9.67 -26.04
N TYR A 328 -20.52 8.66 -25.80
CA TYR A 328 -21.81 8.44 -26.44
C TYR A 328 -22.77 7.75 -25.46
N GLY A 329 -24.03 7.59 -25.85
CA GLY A 329 -25.08 7.22 -24.90
C GLY A 329 -25.37 8.37 -23.94
N ASP A 330 -26.16 8.14 -22.90
CA ASP A 330 -26.45 9.21 -21.94
C ASP A 330 -26.91 8.68 -20.59
N LYS A 331 -27.78 7.68 -20.53
CA LYS A 331 -28.18 7.03 -19.26
C LYS A 331 -28.00 5.52 -19.36
N PRO A 332 -26.78 4.98 -19.18
CA PRO A 332 -25.53 5.65 -18.82
C PRO A 332 -24.74 6.25 -20.01
N MET A 333 -23.74 7.07 -19.71
CA MET A 333 -22.69 7.47 -20.66
C MET A 333 -21.68 6.34 -20.85
N ALA A 334 -21.34 6.03 -22.09
CA ALA A 334 -20.15 5.27 -22.45
C ALA A 334 -19.03 6.25 -22.79
N ILE A 335 -17.96 6.24 -22.00
CA ILE A 335 -16.85 7.19 -22.12
C ILE A 335 -15.61 6.44 -22.56
N LEU A 336 -14.97 6.93 -23.61
CA LEU A 336 -13.64 6.49 -24.02
C LEU A 336 -12.59 7.39 -23.36
N TRP A 337 -11.69 6.76 -22.61
CA TRP A 337 -10.57 7.39 -21.95
C TRP A 337 -9.29 7.03 -22.68
N LYS A 338 -8.50 8.04 -23.05
CA LYS A 338 -7.20 7.84 -23.69
C LYS A 338 -6.10 7.88 -22.64
N LEU A 339 -5.42 6.76 -22.42
CA LEU A 339 -4.27 6.68 -21.52
C LEU A 339 -3.10 7.51 -22.06
N LYS A 340 -2.30 8.06 -21.14
CA LYS A 340 -1.06 8.77 -21.52
C LYS A 340 0.03 7.84 -22.02
N HIS A 341 0.02 6.59 -21.55
CA HIS A 341 0.95 5.54 -21.94
C HIS A 341 0.16 4.29 -22.34
N LYS A 342 0.66 3.56 -23.33
CA LYS A 342 0.06 2.30 -23.78
C LYS A 342 0.21 1.22 -22.71
N ILE A 343 -0.79 0.35 -22.61
CA ILE A 343 -0.74 -0.84 -21.77
C ILE A 343 0.22 -1.85 -22.43
N PRO A 344 1.16 -2.45 -21.68
CA PRO A 344 1.99 -3.54 -22.17
C PRO A 344 1.15 -4.73 -22.64
N GLN A 345 1.57 -5.39 -23.73
CA GLN A 345 0.83 -6.52 -24.30
C GLN A 345 0.70 -7.70 -23.34
N GLU A 346 1.74 -8.00 -22.56
CA GLU A 346 1.73 -9.05 -21.53
C GLU A 346 0.64 -8.78 -20.48
N LEU A 347 0.49 -7.52 -20.05
CA LEU A 347 -0.54 -7.15 -19.09
C LEU A 347 -1.96 -7.23 -19.71
N ILE A 348 -2.12 -6.92 -21.00
CA ILE A 348 -3.39 -7.11 -21.69
C ILE A 348 -3.74 -8.60 -21.71
N TYR A 349 -2.79 -9.46 -22.02
CA TYR A 349 -2.96 -10.91 -22.03
C TYR A 349 -3.45 -11.41 -20.67
N ASP A 350 -2.74 -11.08 -19.59
CA ASP A 350 -3.08 -11.51 -18.22
C ASP A 350 -4.46 -11.01 -17.73
N LEU A 351 -4.93 -9.87 -18.24
CA LEU A 351 -6.20 -9.26 -17.83
C LEU A 351 -7.42 -9.80 -18.58
N TYR A 352 -7.23 -10.34 -19.79
CA TYR A 352 -8.33 -10.68 -20.71
C TYR A 352 -8.35 -12.15 -21.17
N GLU A 353 -7.22 -12.86 -21.13
CA GLU A 353 -7.16 -14.33 -21.18
C GLU A 353 -7.09 -14.88 -19.77
#